data_AF-A0A316LXE6-F1
#
_entry.id   AF-A0A316LXE6-F1
#
_cell.length_a   1.000
_cell.length_b   1.000
_cell.length_c   1.000
_cell.angle_alpha   90.00
_cell.angle_beta   90.00
_cell.angle_gamma   90.00
#
_symmetry.space_group_name_H-M   'P 1'
#
loop_
_entity.id
_entity.type
_entity.pdbx_description
1 polymer ?
#
loop_
_entity_poly.entity_id
_entity_poly.type
_entity_poly.pdbx_seq_one_letter_code
_entity_poly.pdbx_strand_id
1 'polypeptide(L)'
;MNKHEKRLNILTVAVFLVLLYTLAVIFLLKPAQSFSEEENRNLQEFPAWNAEEFFNGAYSTKINDYFADQFPFRNAFVGAKSLLETALLKQENNNVLLGSNGQLAVRGSTLTYFDEDGDKKSAT
;
A
#
# COMPACT_ATOMS: atom_id res chain seq x y z
N MET A 1 -5.42 -9.55 -39.68
CA MET A 1 -4.33 -9.57 -38.68
C MET A 1 -3.14 -10.35 -39.22
N ASN A 2 -2.05 -9.63 -39.42
CA ASN A 2 -0.80 -10.01 -40.05
C ASN A 2 -0.07 -11.01 -39.12
N LYS A 3 0.72 -11.94 -39.67
CA LYS A 3 1.43 -12.95 -38.87
C LYS A 3 2.36 -12.32 -37.82
N HIS A 4 2.91 -11.13 -38.11
CA HIS A 4 3.70 -10.32 -37.19
C HIS A 4 2.88 -9.78 -36.01
N GLU A 5 1.76 -9.10 -36.27
CA GLU A 5 0.82 -8.61 -35.25
C GLU A 5 0.33 -9.73 -34.32
N LYS A 6 0.02 -10.90 -34.88
CA LYS A 6 -0.38 -12.07 -34.07
C LYS A 6 0.72 -12.49 -33.09
N ARG A 7 1.99 -12.49 -33.54
CA ARG A 7 3.14 -12.87 -32.70
C ARG A 7 3.38 -11.83 -31.60
N LEU A 8 3.28 -10.54 -31.91
CA LEU A 8 3.39 -9.46 -30.92
C LEU A 8 2.28 -9.57 -29.86
N ASN A 9 1.03 -9.76 -30.27
CA ASN A 9 -0.08 -9.92 -29.34
C ASN A 9 0.10 -11.14 -28.43
N ILE A 10 0.52 -12.28 -28.99
CA ILE A 10 0.82 -13.48 -28.20
C ILE A 10 1.96 -13.22 -27.23
N LEU A 11 3.01 -12.52 -27.66
CA LEU A 11 4.13 -12.16 -26.80
C LEU A 11 3.67 -11.25 -25.65
N THR A 12 2.88 -10.21 -25.93
CA THR A 12 2.34 -9.30 -24.92
C THR A 12 1.48 -10.06 -23.90
N VAL A 13 0.58 -10.94 -24.36
CA VAL A 13 -0.24 -11.77 -23.47
C VAL A 13 0.64 -12.71 -22.64
N ALA A 14 1.62 -13.37 -23.26
CA ALA A 14 2.52 -14.27 -22.55
C ALA A 14 3.32 -13.54 -21.46
N VAL A 15 3.89 -12.37 -21.75
CA VAL A 15 4.63 -11.55 -20.78
C VAL A 15 3.72 -11.12 -19.63
N PHE A 16 2.50 -10.65 -19.94
CA PHE A 16 1.53 -10.25 -18.93
C PHE A 16 1.15 -11.41 -18.00
N LEU A 17 0.85 -12.59 -18.57
CA LEU A 17 0.49 -13.77 -17.79
C LEU A 17 1.66 -14.27 -16.94
N VAL A 18 2.88 -14.32 -17.50
CA VAL A 18 4.08 -14.71 -16.74
C VAL A 18 4.28 -13.79 -15.54
N LEU A 19 4.18 -12.48 -15.73
CA LEU A 19 4.27 -11.51 -14.63
C LEU A 19 3.18 -11.75 -13.57
N LEU A 20 1.91 -11.86 -14.00
CA LEU A 20 0.77 -12.02 -13.11
C LEU A 20 0.86 -13.31 -12.28
N TYR A 21 1.14 -14.44 -12.94
CA TYR A 21 1.25 -15.73 -12.24
C TYR A 21 2.49 -15.81 -11.35
N THR A 22 3.60 -15.18 -11.74
CA THR A 22 4.80 -15.14 -10.88
C THR A 22 4.52 -14.41 -9.58
N LEU A 23 3.87 -13.24 -9.64
CA LEU A 23 3.46 -12.50 -8.44
C LEU A 23 2.44 -13.29 -7.61
N ALA A 24 1.48 -13.97 -8.24
CA ALA A 24 0.52 -14.81 -7.53
C ALA A 24 1.19 -16.00 -6.81
N VAL A 25 2.12 -16.70 -7.47
CA VAL A 25 2.87 -17.81 -6.86
C VAL A 25 3.71 -17.31 -5.68
N ILE A 26 4.42 -16.17 -5.83
CA ILE A 26 5.19 -15.59 -4.72
C ILE A 26 4.26 -15.23 -3.56
N PHE A 27 3.09 -14.64 -3.83
CA PHE A 27 2.12 -14.29 -2.79
C PHE A 27 1.63 -15.51 -2.02
N LEU A 28 1.35 -16.63 -2.70
CA LEU A 28 0.89 -17.86 -2.06
C LEU A 28 1.99 -18.57 -1.26
N LEU A 29 3.25 -18.50 -1.71
CA LEU A 29 4.39 -19.13 -1.04
C LEU A 29 4.96 -18.29 0.11
N LYS A 30 4.80 -16.97 0.07
CA LYS A 30 5.28 -16.06 1.10
C LYS A 30 4.46 -16.23 2.38
N PRO A 31 5.09 -16.43 3.55
CA PRO A 31 4.36 -16.41 4.81
C PRO A 31 3.78 -15.02 5.08
N ALA A 32 2.56 -14.98 5.61
CA ALA A 32 1.94 -13.74 6.05
C ALA A 32 2.79 -13.09 7.17
N GLN A 33 3.05 -11.80 7.05
CA GLN A 33 3.75 -11.01 8.06
C GLN A 33 2.73 -10.46 9.06
N SER A 34 3.01 -10.57 10.35
CA SER A 34 2.13 -10.04 11.40
C SER A 34 2.40 -8.57 11.74
N PHE A 35 3.62 -8.08 11.47
CA PHE A 35 4.04 -6.73 11.82
C PHE A 35 4.85 -6.06 10.71
N SER A 36 4.62 -4.76 10.51
CA SER A 36 5.43 -3.91 9.65
C SER A 36 6.27 -2.98 10.51
N GLU A 37 7.59 -3.16 10.47
CA GLU A 37 8.55 -2.26 11.13
C GLU A 37 8.56 -0.88 10.46
N GLU A 38 8.38 -0.82 9.14
CA GLU A 38 8.39 0.42 8.36
C GLU A 38 7.22 1.34 8.69
N GLU A 39 6.04 0.77 8.97
CA GLU A 39 4.84 1.53 9.34
C GLU A 39 4.56 1.53 10.86
N ASN A 40 5.35 0.80 11.65
CA ASN A 40 5.13 0.60 13.08
C ASN A 40 3.67 0.20 13.41
N ARG A 41 3.14 -0.80 12.70
CA ARG A 41 1.78 -1.31 12.91
C ARG A 41 1.68 -2.82 12.68
N ASN A 42 0.70 -3.43 13.33
CA ASN A 42 0.29 -4.79 13.00
C ASN A 42 -0.36 -4.80 11.61
N LEU A 43 0.03 -5.78 10.80
CA LEU A 43 -0.54 -5.99 9.48
C LEU A 43 -1.78 -6.86 9.58
N GLN A 44 -2.68 -6.70 8.61
CA GLN A 44 -3.86 -7.55 8.57
C GLN A 44 -3.46 -9.00 8.32
N GLU A 45 -3.89 -9.89 9.22
CA GLU A 45 -3.78 -11.34 9.07
C GLU A 45 -4.98 -11.90 8.31
N PHE A 46 -4.89 -13.16 7.90
CA PHE A 46 -5.97 -13.79 7.14
C PHE A 46 -7.25 -13.82 7.99
N PRO A 47 -8.34 -13.16 7.57
CA PRO A 47 -9.50 -13.00 8.42
C PRO A 47 -10.22 -14.33 8.62
N ALA A 48 -10.56 -14.64 9.88
CA ALA A 48 -11.42 -15.76 10.21
C ALA A 48 -12.78 -15.60 9.52
N TRP A 49 -13.30 -16.70 8.99
CA TRP A 49 -14.60 -16.69 8.32
C TRP A 49 -15.72 -16.37 9.32
N ASN A 50 -16.57 -15.40 8.97
CA ASN A 50 -17.73 -15.02 9.75
C ASN A 50 -18.91 -14.70 8.80
N ALA A 51 -20.03 -15.39 8.98
CA ALA A 51 -21.21 -15.23 8.13
C ALA A 51 -21.87 -13.85 8.24
N GLU A 52 -21.95 -13.28 9.45
CA GLU A 52 -22.50 -11.93 9.66
C GLU A 52 -21.64 -10.87 8.96
N GLU A 53 -20.32 -10.97 9.12
CA GLU A 53 -19.36 -10.08 8.45
C GLU A 53 -19.35 -10.26 6.92
N PHE A 54 -19.67 -11.47 6.43
CA PHE A 54 -19.80 -11.73 5.01
C PHE A 54 -21.01 -11.02 4.42
N PHE A 55 -22.18 -11.12 5.05
CA PHE A 55 -23.40 -10.47 4.55
C PHE A 55 -23.40 -8.95 4.74
N ASN A 56 -22.71 -8.43 5.77
CA ASN A 56 -22.59 -7.00 5.99
C ASN A 56 -21.42 -6.34 5.24
N GLY A 57 -20.58 -7.12 4.54
CA GLY A 57 -19.47 -6.64 3.71
C GLY A 57 -18.15 -6.39 4.46
N ALA A 58 -18.13 -6.43 5.79
CA ALA A 58 -16.92 -6.23 6.58
C ALA A 58 -15.86 -7.31 6.29
N TYR A 59 -16.27 -8.53 5.98
CA TYR A 59 -15.35 -9.61 5.60
C TYR A 59 -14.60 -9.28 4.31
N SER A 60 -15.27 -8.69 3.31
CA SER A 60 -14.64 -8.27 2.06
C SER A 60 -13.61 -7.16 2.28
N THR A 61 -13.90 -6.20 3.15
CA THR A 61 -12.92 -5.17 3.54
C THR A 61 -11.69 -5.79 4.19
N LYS A 62 -11.88 -6.67 5.18
CA LYS A 62 -10.76 -7.36 5.85
C LYS A 62 -9.90 -8.19 4.89
N ILE A 63 -10.53 -8.86 3.92
CA ILE A 63 -9.82 -9.60 2.87
C ILE A 63 -9.03 -8.64 1.98
N ASN A 64 -9.62 -7.53 1.56
CA ASN A 64 -8.93 -6.54 0.74
C ASN A 64 -7.71 -5.95 1.48
N ASP A 65 -7.87 -5.62 2.75
CA ASP A 65 -6.79 -5.11 3.60
C ASP A 65 -5.67 -6.15 3.76
N TYR A 66 -6.03 -7.43 3.95
CA TYR A 66 -5.06 -8.54 3.96
C TYR A 66 -4.26 -8.61 2.65
N PHE A 67 -4.94 -8.58 1.50
CA PHE A 67 -4.25 -8.61 0.21
C PHE A 67 -3.37 -7.38 0.00
N ALA A 68 -3.81 -6.19 0.41
CA ALA A 68 -3.05 -4.96 0.29
C ALA A 68 -1.80 -4.96 1.19
N ASP A 69 -1.89 -5.50 2.40
CA ASP A 69 -0.80 -5.57 3.35
C ASP A 69 0.21 -6.68 3.00
N GLN A 70 -0.26 -7.85 2.54
CA GLN A 70 0.60 -9.01 2.30
C GLN A 70 1.19 -9.09 0.88
N PHE A 71 0.83 -8.16 -0.01
CA PHE A 71 1.23 -8.18 -1.42
C PHE A 71 2.76 -8.25 -1.59
N PRO A 72 3.30 -9.04 -2.55
CA PRO A 72 4.74 -9.18 -2.70
C PRO A 72 5.37 -7.86 -3.15
N PHE A 73 6.51 -7.52 -2.55
CA PHE A 73 7.25 -6.30 -2.87
C PHE A 73 6.44 -5.00 -2.65
N ARG A 74 5.41 -5.01 -1.80
CA ARG A 74 4.59 -3.84 -1.46
C ARG A 74 5.43 -2.59 -1.19
N ASN A 75 6.45 -2.69 -0.35
CA ASN A 75 7.28 -1.53 0.03
C ASN A 75 8.07 -0.96 -1.16
N ALA A 76 8.50 -1.81 -2.09
CA ALA A 76 9.14 -1.36 -3.32
C ALA A 76 8.14 -0.61 -4.22
N PHE A 77 6.90 -1.09 -4.36
CA PHE A 77 5.87 -0.39 -5.12
C PHE A 77 5.47 0.94 -4.47
N VAL A 78 5.29 0.96 -3.15
CA VAL A 78 5.00 2.18 -2.39
C VAL A 78 6.16 3.17 -2.52
N GLY A 79 7.40 2.73 -2.39
CA GLY A 79 8.60 3.55 -2.56
C GLY A 79 8.72 4.11 -3.98
N ALA A 80 8.49 3.27 -5.00
CA ALA A 80 8.50 3.70 -6.40
C ALA A 80 7.41 4.74 -6.70
N LYS A 81 6.19 4.54 -6.19
CA LYS A 81 5.12 5.54 -6.28
C LYS A 81 5.56 6.87 -5.66
N SER A 82 6.08 6.83 -4.44
CA SER A 82 6.53 8.03 -3.71
C SER A 82 7.62 8.78 -4.46
N LEU A 83 8.59 8.06 -5.04
CA LEU A 83 9.65 8.64 -5.85
C LEU A 83 9.09 9.31 -7.11
N LEU A 84 8.19 8.64 -7.83
CA LEU A 84 7.57 9.18 -9.04
C LEU A 84 6.70 10.40 -8.75
N GLU A 85 5.93 10.39 -7.66
CA GLU A 85 5.12 11.53 -7.24
C GLU A 85 5.99 12.74 -6.88
N THR A 86 7.10 12.50 -6.21
CA THR A 86 8.09 13.55 -5.89
C THR A 86 8.74 14.09 -7.18
N ALA A 87 9.10 13.22 -8.13
CA ALA A 87 9.64 13.62 -9.42
C ALA A 87 8.63 14.42 -10.26
N LEU A 88 7.33 14.16 -10.09
CA LEU A 88 6.23 14.93 -10.68
C LEU A 88 5.90 16.21 -9.90
N LEU A 89 6.73 16.61 -8.93
CA LEU A 89 6.55 17.78 -8.07
C LEU A 89 5.24 17.78 -7.28
N LYS A 90 4.65 16.60 -7.03
CA LYS A 90 3.55 16.49 -6.07
C LYS A 90 4.13 16.71 -4.67
N GLN A 91 3.67 17.76 -4.00
CA GLN A 91 4.11 18.08 -2.64
C GLN A 91 3.41 17.25 -1.56
N GLU A 92 2.45 16.40 -1.93
CA GLU A 92 1.66 15.60 -1.01
C GLU A 92 1.63 14.13 -1.42
N ASN A 93 1.88 13.24 -0.46
CA ASN A 93 1.68 11.81 -0.59
C ASN A 93 1.06 11.27 0.71
N ASN A 94 -0.14 10.72 0.59
CA ASN A 94 -0.88 10.12 1.72
C ASN A 94 -1.02 11.06 2.94
N ASN A 95 -1.45 12.30 2.70
CA ASN A 95 -1.54 13.38 3.69
C ASN A 95 -0.21 13.81 4.31
N VAL A 96 0.94 13.35 3.80
CA VAL A 96 2.26 13.84 4.22
C VAL A 96 2.78 14.80 3.17
N LEU A 97 3.13 16.01 3.61
CA LEU A 97 3.71 17.07 2.82
C LEU A 97 5.24 16.99 2.86
N LEU A 98 5.87 17.11 1.70
CA LEU A 98 7.33 17.16 1.57
C LEU A 98 7.80 18.62 1.51
N GLY A 99 8.48 19.06 2.57
CA GLY A 99 9.14 20.35 2.65
C GLY A 99 10.44 20.41 1.85
N SER A 100 10.84 21.61 1.46
CA SER A 100 12.00 21.89 0.60
C SER A 100 13.35 21.40 1.15
N ASN A 101 13.46 21.18 2.45
CA ASN A 101 14.67 20.67 3.11
C ASN A 101 14.56 19.18 3.51
N GLY A 102 13.66 18.41 2.87
CA GLY A 102 13.39 17.01 3.24
C GLY A 102 12.57 16.84 4.52
N GLN A 103 11.94 17.92 5.00
CA GLN A 103 11.03 17.89 6.14
C GLN A 103 9.71 17.23 5.75
N LEU A 104 9.10 16.48 6.66
CA LEU A 104 7.79 15.86 6.45
C LEU A 104 6.77 16.51 7.39
N ALA A 105 5.62 16.93 6.89
CA ALA A 105 4.54 17.51 7.69
C ALA A 105 3.20 16.82 7.39
N VAL A 106 2.44 16.43 8.42
CA VAL A 106 1.13 15.79 8.23
C VAL A 106 0.06 16.86 7.99
N ARG A 107 -0.61 16.77 6.85
CA ARG A 107 -1.74 17.62 6.49
C ARG A 107 -2.98 17.15 7.26
N GLY A 108 -3.44 17.96 8.21
CA GLY A 108 -4.66 17.70 8.99
C GLY A 108 -4.43 17.10 10.38
N SER A 109 -3.18 16.94 10.84
CA SER A 109 -2.94 16.71 12.26
C SER A 109 -3.26 17.99 13.02
N THR A 110 -4.25 17.95 13.92
CA THR A 110 -4.39 18.94 14.98
C THR A 110 -3.01 19.11 15.61
N LEU A 111 -2.43 20.31 15.56
CA LEU A 111 -1.05 20.53 15.98
C LEU A 111 -0.95 20.17 17.46
N THR A 112 -0.45 18.98 17.77
CA THR A 112 -0.26 18.57 19.16
C THR A 112 1.07 19.12 19.64
N TYR A 113 1.02 20.06 20.57
CA TYR A 113 2.19 20.61 21.25
C TYR A 113 2.13 20.24 22.73
N PHE A 114 3.28 20.21 23.37
CA PHE A 114 3.38 20.07 24.83
C PHE A 114 3.40 21.49 25.40
N ASP A 115 2.55 21.79 26.37
CA ASP A 115 2.65 23.08 27.08
C ASP A 115 3.84 23.07 28.06
N GLU A 116 4.09 24.21 28.72
CA GLU A 116 5.20 24.36 29.68
C GLU A 116 5.10 23.41 30.88
N ASP A 117 3.92 22.88 31.17
CA ASP A 117 3.65 21.89 32.22
C ASP A 117 3.81 20.43 31.72
N GLY A 118 4.12 20.24 30.43
CA GLY A 118 4.38 18.94 29.80
C GLY A 118 3.12 18.22 29.32
N ASP A 119 1.96 18.87 29.33
CA ASP A 119 0.70 18.28 28.92
C ASP A 119 0.50 18.36 27.39
N LYS A 120 0.06 17.27 26.77
CA LYS A 120 -0.28 17.24 25.34
C LYS A 120 -1.56 18.04 25.09
N LYS A 121 -1.47 19.14 24.35
CA LYS A 121 -2.60 19.96 23.88
C LYS A 121 -2.67 19.90 22.35
N SER A 122 -3.86 20.04 21.76
CA SER A 122 -3.97 20.26 20.30
C SER A 122 -4.42 21.68 19.98
N ALA A 123 -3.75 22.34 19.04
CA ALA A 123 -4.23 23.56 18.41
C ALA A 123 -5.17 23.23 17.25
N THR A 124 -6.43 23.68 17.39
CA THR A 124 -7.47 23.65 16.34
C THR A 124 -7.13 24.64 15.24
#